data_AF-A0A523WQ24-F1
#
_entry.id   AF-A0A523WQ24-F1
#
_cell.length_a   1.000
_cell.length_b   1.000
_cell.length_c   1.000
_cell.angle_alpha   90.00
_cell.angle_beta   90.00
_cell.angle_gamma   90.00
#
_symmetry.space_group_name_H-M   'P 1'
#
loop_
_entity.id
_entity.type
_entity.pdbx_description
1 polymer ?
#
loop_
_entity_poly.entity_id
_entity_poly.type
_entity_poly.pdbx_seq_one_letter_code
_entity_poly.pdbx_strand_id
1 'polypeptide(L)'
;MNNYRKPCGQKVHGHPCFGDSESHRGFGRIHLPVAPGCNIKCKYCVRRHDCANESRPGVTSRIIKPQEAVNRVREILSKEPRISVAAVAGPGDALANPATFETLRLVNQEF
;
A
#
# COMPACT_ATOMS: atom_id res chain seq x y z
N MET A 1 2.93 13.45 20.88
CA MET A 1 3.67 12.27 21.37
C MET A 1 4.32 11.56 20.20
N ASN A 2 5.61 11.24 20.29
CA ASN A 2 6.38 10.68 19.17
C ASN A 2 6.03 9.19 18.97
N ASN A 3 5.14 8.88 18.01
CA ASN A 3 4.62 7.53 17.74
C ASN A 3 5.70 6.48 17.37
N TYR A 4 6.93 6.90 17.10
CA TYR A 4 8.04 6.01 16.75
C TYR A 4 8.56 5.15 17.91
N ARG A 5 8.25 5.51 19.18
CA ARG A 5 8.70 4.78 20.38
C ARG A 5 7.78 3.62 20.83
N LYS A 6 6.75 3.24 20.06
CA LYS A 6 5.93 2.07 20.41
C LYS A 6 6.79 0.78 20.46
N PRO A 7 6.61 -0.11 21.45
CA PRO A 7 7.26 -1.41 21.47
C PRO A 7 6.89 -2.24 20.23
N CYS A 8 7.81 -3.11 19.79
CA CYS A 8 7.69 -3.88 18.54
C CYS A 8 6.32 -4.57 18.41
N GLY A 9 5.87 -5.29 19.45
CA GLY A 9 4.59 -6.00 19.44
C GLY A 9 3.36 -5.13 19.20
N GLN A 10 3.35 -3.87 19.66
CA GLN A 10 2.25 -2.94 19.40
C GLN A 10 2.25 -2.37 17.97
N LYS A 11 3.38 -2.46 17.25
CA LYS A 11 3.47 -2.00 15.85
C LYS A 11 2.94 -3.04 14.86
N VAL A 12 3.00 -4.33 15.23
CA VAL A 12 2.56 -5.45 14.36
C VAL A 12 1.17 -5.96 14.69
N HIS A 13 0.63 -5.66 15.88
CA HIS A 13 -0.73 -6.06 16.24
C HIS A 13 -1.77 -5.48 15.27
N GLY A 14 -2.54 -6.35 14.61
CA GLY A 14 -3.53 -5.96 13.59
C GLY A 14 -2.98 -5.83 12.17
N HIS A 15 -1.69 -6.09 11.94
CA HIS A 15 -1.10 -6.06 10.59
C HIS A 15 -1.17 -7.46 9.93
N PRO A 16 -1.91 -7.63 8.81
CA PRO A 16 -2.16 -8.95 8.23
C PRO A 16 -0.92 -9.65 7.65
N CYS A 17 0.18 -8.92 7.41
CA CYS A 17 1.45 -9.51 6.96
C CYS A 17 2.39 -9.97 8.09
N PHE A 18 2.17 -9.56 9.35
CA PHE A 18 3.11 -9.81 10.45
C PHE A 18 2.52 -10.59 11.62
N GLY A 19 1.19 -10.78 11.64
CA GLY A 19 0.52 -11.59 12.66
C GLY A 19 0.44 -13.07 12.30
N ASP A 20 -0.26 -13.82 13.15
CA ASP A 20 -0.59 -15.23 12.96
C ASP A 20 -1.65 -15.45 11.86
N SER A 21 -2.04 -16.72 11.65
CA SER A 21 -3.06 -17.08 10.67
C SER A 21 -4.40 -16.36 10.87
N GLU A 22 -4.77 -16.11 12.12
CA GLU A 22 -5.98 -15.37 12.46
C GLU A 22 -5.87 -13.91 12.06
N SER A 23 -4.72 -13.28 12.28
CA SER A 23 -4.45 -11.90 11.85
C SER A 23 -4.52 -11.73 10.33
N HIS A 24 -4.00 -12.69 9.56
CA HIS A 24 -4.09 -12.65 8.09
C HIS A 24 -5.57 -12.73 7.62
N ARG A 25 -6.43 -13.47 8.33
CA ARG A 25 -7.84 -13.64 7.96
C ARG A 25 -8.76 -12.56 8.51
N GLY A 26 -8.40 -11.98 9.65
CA GLY A 26 -9.20 -11.00 10.37
C GLY A 26 -9.01 -9.56 9.87
N PHE A 27 -7.82 -9.22 9.36
CA PHE A 27 -7.49 -7.86 8.96
C PHE A 27 -7.20 -7.73 7.46
N GLY A 28 -7.63 -6.60 6.90
CA GLY A 28 -7.40 -6.24 5.50
C GLY A 28 -6.23 -5.26 5.34
N ARG A 29 -5.68 -5.22 4.13
CA ARG A 29 -4.73 -4.17 3.70
C ARG A 29 -5.09 -3.65 2.33
N ILE A 30 -4.80 -2.38 2.07
CA ILE A 30 -4.95 -1.74 0.76
C ILE A 30 -3.58 -1.30 0.22
N HIS A 31 -3.33 -1.58 -1.06
CA HIS A 31 -2.16 -1.07 -1.77
C HIS A 31 -2.56 0.11 -2.68
N LEU A 32 -1.80 1.20 -2.60
CA LEU A 32 -2.04 2.45 -3.33
C LEU A 32 -1.04 2.58 -4.49
N PRO A 33 -1.49 2.52 -5.76
CA PRO A 33 -0.61 2.53 -6.93
C PRO A 33 -0.15 3.95 -7.29
N VAL A 34 0.76 4.51 -6.49
CA VAL A 34 1.30 5.88 -6.67
C VAL A 34 2.77 5.91 -7.10
N ALA A 35 3.41 4.74 -7.22
CA ALA A 35 4.85 4.59 -7.42
C ALA A 35 5.18 3.90 -8.77
N PRO A 36 5.08 4.59 -9.92
CA PRO A 36 5.38 3.99 -11.23
C PRO A 36 6.88 3.83 -11.53
N GLY A 37 7.73 4.71 -10.99
CA GLY A 37 9.18 4.70 -11.23
C GLY A 37 9.88 3.56 -10.49
N CYS A 38 10.94 3.00 -11.06
CA CYS A 38 11.81 2.04 -10.38
C CYS A 38 13.26 2.24 -10.83
N ASN A 39 14.17 2.27 -9.86
CA ASN A 39 15.61 2.53 -10.01
C ASN A 39 16.44 1.27 -10.36
N ILE A 40 15.83 0.09 -10.36
CA ILE A 40 16.47 -1.18 -10.74
C ILE A 40 15.62 -1.98 -11.73
N LYS A 41 16.23 -2.93 -12.45
CA LYS A 41 15.50 -3.87 -13.31
C LYS A 41 15.81 -5.30 -12.86
N CYS A 42 14.88 -5.94 -12.17
CA CYS A 42 14.98 -7.36 -11.86
C CYS A 42 14.93 -8.19 -13.14
N LYS A 43 15.67 -9.30 -13.21
CA LYS A 43 15.71 -10.17 -14.40
C LYS A 43 14.34 -10.72 -14.82
N TYR A 44 13.43 -10.88 -13.86
CA TYR A 44 12.08 -11.39 -14.05
C TYR A 44 11.00 -10.28 -14.12
N CYS A 45 11.38 -9.00 -14.01
CA CYS A 45 10.42 -7.91 -14.02
C CYS A 45 10.07 -7.50 -15.45
N VAL A 46 8.78 -7.58 -15.77
CA VAL A 46 8.20 -6.98 -16.98
C VAL A 46 7.32 -5.82 -16.54
N ARG A 47 7.76 -4.59 -16.86
CA ARG A 47 7.05 -3.34 -16.52
C ARG A 47 5.86 -3.05 -17.44
N ARG A 48 5.22 -4.09 -17.97
CA ARG A 48 3.96 -3.95 -18.72
C ARG A 48 2.84 -3.94 -17.71
N HIS A 49 2.03 -2.89 -17.76
CA HIS A 49 0.81 -2.76 -16.98
C HIS A 49 -0.37 -3.23 -17.85
N ASP A 50 -1.49 -3.58 -17.23
CA ASP A 50 -2.81 -3.74 -17.88
C ASP A 50 -3.08 -4.99 -18.73
N CYS A 51 -2.43 -6.13 -18.47
CA CYS A 51 -2.96 -7.39 -19.00
C CYS A 51 -4.09 -7.91 -18.10
N ALA A 52 -5.32 -7.97 -18.63
CA ALA A 52 -6.50 -8.49 -17.92
C ALA A 52 -6.35 -9.94 -17.41
N ASN A 53 -5.42 -10.70 -18.01
CA ASN A 53 -5.06 -12.06 -17.60
C ASN A 53 -3.85 -12.14 -16.66
N GLU A 54 -3.23 -11.01 -16.29
CA GLU A 54 -1.97 -10.99 -15.54
C GLU A 54 -2.15 -10.36 -14.16
N SER A 55 -2.68 -11.15 -13.22
CA SER A 55 -2.76 -10.78 -11.79
C SER A 55 -1.45 -11.13 -11.07
N ARG A 56 -0.32 -10.59 -11.55
CA ARG A 56 0.98 -10.77 -10.88
C ARG A 56 1.29 -9.59 -9.96
N PRO A 57 2.15 -9.78 -8.93
CA PRO A 57 2.61 -8.70 -8.07
C PRO A 57 3.22 -7.54 -8.87
N GLY A 58 2.83 -6.30 -8.55
CA GLY A 58 3.34 -5.09 -9.21
C GLY A 58 2.59 -4.68 -10.49
N VAL A 59 1.48 -5.34 -10.85
CA VAL A 59 0.59 -4.86 -11.91
C VAL A 59 -0.56 -4.08 -11.28
N THR A 60 -0.84 -2.90 -11.81
CA THR A 60 -2.02 -2.10 -11.48
C THR A 60 -2.62 -1.58 -12.78
N SER A 61 -3.95 -1.47 -12.83
CA SER A 61 -4.68 -0.97 -14.00
C SER A 61 -4.56 0.54 -14.18
N ARG A 62 -4.24 1.27 -13.11
CA ARG A 62 -4.20 2.73 -13.12
C ARG A 62 -3.25 3.25 -12.04
N ILE A 63 -2.29 4.07 -12.46
CA ILE A 63 -1.51 4.90 -11.54
C ILE A 63 -2.40 6.05 -11.08
N ILE A 64 -2.45 6.29 -9.78
CA ILE A 64 -3.27 7.35 -9.18
C ILE A 64 -2.40 8.43 -8.54
N LYS A 65 -2.93 9.64 -8.43
CA LYS A 65 -2.29 10.76 -7.73
C LYS A 65 -2.41 10.59 -6.20
N PRO A 66 -1.51 11.21 -5.40
CA PRO A 66 -1.59 11.16 -3.93
C PRO A 66 -2.95 11.54 -3.35
N GLN A 67 -3.61 12.56 -3.91
CA GLN A 67 -4.93 13.03 -3.49
C GLN A 67 -6.03 12.00 -3.82
N GLU A 68 -5.94 11.35 -4.97
CA GLU A 68 -6.86 10.27 -5.34
C GLU A 68 -6.68 9.05 -4.44
N ALA A 69 -5.45 8.80 -3.96
CA ALA A 69 -5.15 7.70 -3.07
C ALA A 69 -5.87 7.85 -1.71
N VAL A 70 -5.94 9.06 -1.14
CA VAL A 70 -6.72 9.33 0.08
C VAL A 70 -8.21 9.04 -0.14
N ASN A 71 -8.77 9.52 -1.25
CA ASN A 71 -10.17 9.26 -1.59
C ASN A 71 -10.44 7.77 -1.78
N ARG A 72 -9.48 7.05 -2.36
CA ARG A 72 -9.56 5.60 -2.53
C ARG A 72 -9.56 4.87 -1.19
N VAL A 73 -8.70 5.26 -0.25
CA VAL A 73 -8.70 4.71 1.13
C VAL A 73 -10.07 4.95 1.77
N ARG A 74 -10.62 6.16 1.69
CA ARG A 74 -11.95 6.48 2.23
C ARG A 74 -13.06 5.60 1.62
N GLU A 75 -13.06 5.44 0.31
CA GLU A 75 -14.02 4.60 -0.42
C GLU A 75 -13.94 3.13 -0.04
N ILE A 76 -12.73 2.60 0.14
CA ILE A 76 -12.57 1.19 0.50
C ILE A 76 -12.88 0.96 1.98
N LEU A 77 -12.50 1.86 2.88
CA LEU A 77 -12.84 1.75 4.30
C LEU A 77 -14.36 1.73 4.54
N SER A 78 -15.15 2.44 3.74
CA SER A 78 -16.61 2.40 3.86
C SER A 78 -17.22 1.07 3.41
N LYS A 79 -16.53 0.32 2.55
CA LYS A 79 -16.99 -0.98 2.03
C LYS A 79 -16.42 -2.17 2.82
N GLU A 80 -15.20 -2.03 3.31
CA GLU A 80 -14.48 -3.07 4.05
C GLU A 80 -13.83 -2.43 5.29
N PRO A 81 -14.53 -2.42 6.45
CA PRO A 81 -14.04 -1.79 7.66
C PRO A 81 -12.88 -2.56 8.32
N ARG A 82 -12.58 -3.79 7.87
CA ARG A 82 -11.45 -4.58 8.40
C ARG A 82 -10.09 -4.10 7.89
N ILE A 83 -10.04 -3.15 6.94
CA ILE A 83 -8.78 -2.61 6.45
C ILE A 83 -8.07 -1.87 7.58
N SER A 84 -6.96 -2.43 8.05
CA SER A 84 -6.14 -1.88 9.13
C SER A 84 -4.86 -1.22 8.63
N VAL A 85 -4.48 -1.46 7.36
CA VAL A 85 -3.20 -1.02 6.79
C VAL A 85 -3.41 -0.43 5.40
N ALA A 86 -2.88 0.77 5.17
CA ALA A 86 -2.68 1.35 3.85
C ALA A 86 -1.18 1.40 3.53
N ALA A 87 -0.79 0.89 2.35
CA ALA A 87 0.61 0.81 1.94
C ALA A 87 0.81 1.16 0.47
N VAL A 88 2.04 1.57 0.12
CA VAL A 88 2.48 1.75 -1.26
C VAL A 88 3.46 0.64 -1.59
N ALA A 89 3.12 -0.23 -2.54
CA ALA A 89 3.88 -1.45 -2.84
C ALA A 89 4.38 -1.53 -4.29
N GLY A 90 4.15 -0.50 -5.10
CA GLY A 90 4.50 -0.48 -6.52
C GLY A 90 3.48 0.31 -7.34
N PRO A 91 3.46 0.17 -8.67
CA PRO A 91 4.09 -0.88 -9.51
C PRO A 91 5.62 -0.96 -9.57
N GLY A 92 6.30 0.15 -9.34
CA GLY A 92 7.75 0.27 -9.32
C GLY A 92 8.32 0.14 -7.91
N ASP A 93 9.34 0.94 -7.60
CA ASP A 93 9.93 1.02 -6.25
C ASP A 93 9.29 2.18 -5.50
N ALA A 94 8.64 1.90 -4.37
CA ALA A 94 7.98 2.90 -3.53
C ALA A 94 8.93 4.06 -3.15
N LEU A 95 10.20 3.78 -2.85
CA LEU A 95 11.16 4.80 -2.41
C LEU A 95 11.72 5.63 -3.57
N ALA A 96 11.63 5.13 -4.80
CA ALA A 96 12.07 5.86 -5.99
C ALA A 96 11.04 6.92 -6.45
N ASN A 97 9.93 7.10 -5.74
CA ASN A 97 8.82 7.97 -6.16
C ASN A 97 8.46 8.98 -5.04
N PRO A 98 8.64 10.30 -5.26
CA PRO A 98 8.23 11.34 -4.31
C PRO A 98 6.74 11.26 -3.90
N ALA A 99 5.88 10.85 -4.85
CA ALA A 99 4.45 10.67 -4.63
C ALA A 99 4.12 9.68 -3.50
N THR A 100 4.99 8.70 -3.21
CA THR A 100 4.84 7.78 -2.09
C THR A 100 4.83 8.52 -0.75
N PHE A 101 5.81 9.41 -0.55
CA PHE A 101 5.95 10.15 0.71
C PHE A 101 4.79 11.13 0.89
N GLU A 102 4.38 11.80 -0.18
CA GLU A 102 3.21 12.68 -0.15
C GLU A 102 1.93 11.90 0.18
N THR A 103 1.73 10.74 -0.44
CA THR A 103 0.56 9.88 -0.20
C THR A 103 0.49 9.43 1.25
N LEU A 104 1.58 8.89 1.80
CA LEU A 104 1.61 8.43 3.19
C LEU A 104 1.42 9.58 4.18
N ARG A 105 1.98 10.77 3.88
CA ARG A 105 1.76 11.97 4.68
C ARG A 105 0.28 12.36 4.70
N LEU A 106 -0.37 12.39 3.54
CA LEU A 106 -1.79 12.76 3.43
C LEU A 106 -2.70 11.73 4.10
N VAL A 107 -2.44 10.44 3.92
CA VAL A 107 -3.20 9.36 4.58
C VAL A 107 -3.08 9.47 6.11
N ASN A 108 -1.89 9.69 6.65
CA ASN A 108 -1.68 9.85 8.09
C ASN A 108 -2.25 11.17 8.66
N GLN A 109 -2.56 12.16 7.82
CA GLN A 109 -3.23 13.39 8.26
C GLN A 109 -4.75 13.20 8.32
N GLU A 110 -5.30 12.32 7.48
CA GLU A 110 -6.74 12.08 7.37
C GLU A 110 -7.23 11.00 8.34
N PHE A 111 -6.43 9.97 8.61
CA PHE A 111 -6.78 8.77 9.39
C PHE A 111 -5.77 8.52 10.52
#